data_AF-A0A1E3YDF5-F1
#
_entry.id   AF-A0A1E3YDF5-F1
#
_cell.length_a   1.000
_cell.length_b   1.000
_cell.length_c   1.000
_cell.angle_alpha   90.00
_cell.angle_beta   90.00
_cell.angle_gamma   90.00
#
_symmetry.space_group_name_H-M   'P 1'
#
loop_
_entity.id
_entity.type
_entity.pdbx_description
1 polymer ?
#
loop_
_entity_poly.entity_id
_entity_poly.type
_entity_poly.pdbx_seq_one_letter_code
_entity_poly.pdbx_strand_id
1 'polypeptide(L)'
;MDRPVVVFQEALMRFRALSSPSLLLTVILTAVPLTVALTARDQLSRRTGDIGMSVYEDANFRGRNATFIEDMPDLRSTGLNRKISSIRVASGEIWQVCTERNYGGRCLVVSGTEDNLQRNGWNDTIQSARRVQGNAGNGGFGRGGGIGRGGGGRGGSARPAPGTVELYAGTQYTGDVRVVERAEPNLRRLNFNDRASSIRVAPGEAWEVCVNINYDDCRLIDDDLVTLNALGLNRLVSSLRPRPSWNSGIGRGNGGRAGQRPQAILYDQTNYRGRSILLTGDEPQIRLGSNNNGSLRVIAGRWELCVQPQFGGQCVSVAQNTPDLRSLSLRGRVSSARPR
;
A
#
# COMPACT_ATOMS: atom_id res chain seq x y z
N MET A 1 -24.97 56.87 3.61
CA MET A 1 -24.68 58.31 3.45
C MET A 1 -23.83 58.67 4.67
N ASP A 2 -22.60 59.15 4.60
CA ASP A 2 -21.76 59.61 3.51
C ASP A 2 -20.30 59.53 3.98
N ARG A 3 -19.37 59.37 3.02
CA ARG A 3 -17.94 59.65 3.25
C ARG A 3 -17.77 61.16 3.40
N PRO A 4 -16.60 61.59 3.91
CA PRO A 4 -15.79 62.39 3.00
C PRO A 4 -14.29 62.04 2.98
N VAL A 5 -13.70 62.49 1.88
CA VAL A 5 -12.33 62.40 1.38
C VAL A 5 -11.50 63.59 1.89
N VAL A 6 -10.20 63.40 2.15
CA VAL A 6 -9.13 64.43 2.05
C VAL A 6 -7.82 63.71 1.66
N VAL A 7 -7.41 63.71 0.38
CA VAL A 7 -6.45 64.58 -0.35
C VAL A 7 -4.98 64.48 0.09
N PHE A 8 -4.14 64.05 -0.87
CA PHE A 8 -2.67 63.97 -0.90
C PHE A 8 -2.03 65.31 -1.30
N GLN A 9 -0.88 65.66 -0.70
CA GLN A 9 0.15 66.56 -1.27
C GLN A 9 1.54 66.15 -0.75
N GLU A 10 2.51 66.07 -1.66
CA GLU A 10 3.92 65.70 -1.46
C GLU A 10 4.77 66.85 -0.88
N ALA A 11 5.94 66.55 -0.28
CA ALA A 11 7.17 67.34 -0.45
C ALA A 11 8.44 66.68 0.14
N LEU A 12 9.25 66.14 -0.78
CA LEU A 12 10.71 66.17 -0.90
C LEU A 12 11.61 66.66 0.27
N MET A 13 12.42 65.70 0.75
CA MET A 13 13.90 65.67 0.74
C MET A 13 14.69 66.99 0.90
N ARG A 14 15.46 67.13 2.00
CA ARG A 14 16.73 67.88 2.00
C ARG A 14 17.79 67.21 2.87
N PHE A 15 18.83 66.75 2.20
CA PHE A 15 20.15 66.44 2.75
C PHE A 15 20.77 67.71 3.38
N ARG A 16 21.31 67.59 4.60
CA ARG A 16 22.43 68.41 5.06
C ARG A 16 23.48 67.51 5.69
N ALA A 17 24.71 67.73 5.25
CA ALA A 17 25.90 67.00 5.59
C ALA A 17 26.62 67.62 6.80
N LEU A 18 27.28 66.73 7.55
CA LEU A 18 28.57 66.88 8.27
C LEU A 18 28.69 67.90 9.41
N SER A 19 28.97 67.38 10.62
CA SER A 19 30.22 67.65 11.38
C SER A 19 30.28 66.92 12.73
N SER A 20 31.12 65.87 12.80
CA SER A 20 32.07 65.46 13.89
C SER A 20 31.63 65.28 15.37
N PRO A 21 32.40 64.57 16.23
CA PRO A 21 33.09 63.28 16.03
C PRO A 21 33.04 62.34 17.27
N SER A 22 33.47 61.09 17.07
CA SER A 22 34.21 60.24 18.04
C SER A 22 33.52 59.57 19.25
N LEU A 23 33.31 58.25 19.07
CA LEU A 23 33.75 57.13 19.94
C LEU A 23 33.25 57.03 21.40
N LEU A 24 32.34 56.06 21.61
CA LEU A 24 32.47 54.87 22.48
C LEU A 24 31.12 54.49 23.11
N LEU A 25 30.48 53.44 22.60
CA LEU A 25 30.17 52.18 23.31
C LEU A 25 29.23 51.34 22.44
N THR A 26 29.64 50.12 22.14
CA THR A 26 28.85 49.10 21.46
C THR A 26 27.62 48.72 22.27
N VAL A 27 26.42 49.06 21.77
CA VAL A 27 25.19 48.32 22.11
C VAL A 27 24.92 47.40 20.93
N ILE A 28 25.31 46.14 21.07
CA ILE A 28 24.88 45.08 20.15
C ILE A 28 23.37 44.98 20.31
N LEU A 29 22.62 45.37 19.27
CA LEU A 29 21.20 45.04 19.16
C LEU A 29 21.11 43.51 19.06
N THR A 30 20.87 42.84 20.20
CA THR A 30 20.29 41.50 20.16
C THR A 30 18.86 41.68 19.68
N ALA A 31 18.66 41.50 18.38
CA ALA A 31 17.33 41.22 17.86
C ALA A 31 16.88 39.92 18.53
N VAL A 32 16.10 40.03 19.60
CA VAL A 32 15.32 38.91 20.15
C VAL A 32 14.34 38.54 19.04
N PRO A 33 14.49 37.38 18.37
CA PRO A 33 13.44 36.93 17.48
C PRO A 33 12.24 36.62 18.36
N LEU A 34 11.11 37.24 18.04
CA LEU A 34 9.79 36.89 18.55
C LEU A 34 9.69 35.37 18.56
N THR A 35 9.63 34.79 19.76
CA THR A 35 9.37 33.37 19.94
C THR A 35 8.00 33.10 19.35
N VAL A 36 7.96 32.50 18.16
CA VAL A 36 6.79 31.74 17.75
C VAL A 36 6.75 30.58 18.74
N ALA A 37 5.93 30.70 19.78
CA ALA A 37 5.49 29.59 20.58
C ALA A 37 4.67 28.69 19.64
N LEU A 38 5.38 27.88 18.85
CA LEU A 38 4.83 26.70 18.21
C LEU A 38 4.30 25.86 19.36
N THR A 39 2.98 25.84 19.49
CA THR A 39 2.32 24.85 20.32
C THR A 39 2.88 23.50 19.87
N ALA A 40 3.56 22.81 20.79
CA ALA A 40 4.18 21.50 20.55
C ALA A 40 3.15 20.39 20.18
N ARG A 41 1.91 20.77 19.85
CA ARG A 41 0.85 19.89 19.38
C ARG A 41 0.87 19.66 17.88
N ASP A 42 1.47 20.56 17.09
CA ASP A 42 1.45 20.43 15.62
C ASP A 42 2.79 19.91 15.03
N GLN A 43 3.82 19.76 15.87
CA GLN A 43 5.13 19.26 15.44
C GLN A 43 5.27 17.73 15.54
N LEU A 44 4.31 17.02 16.14
CA LEU A 44 4.36 15.56 16.27
C LEU A 44 3.84 14.84 15.01
N SER A 45 3.05 15.48 14.15
CA SER A 45 2.50 14.84 12.94
C SER A 45 3.49 14.78 11.76
N ARG A 46 4.66 15.41 11.83
CA ARG A 46 5.60 15.49 10.69
C ARG A 46 6.82 14.57 10.79
N ARG A 47 6.97 13.78 11.86
CA ARG A 47 8.15 12.90 12.08
C ARG A 47 7.85 11.43 12.34
N THR A 48 6.58 11.06 12.50
CA THR A 48 6.12 9.68 12.36
C THR A 48 5.61 9.53 10.94
N GLY A 49 6.12 8.56 10.17
CA GLY A 49 5.36 8.11 8.99
C GLY A 49 3.95 7.78 9.47
N ASP A 50 2.92 8.25 8.76
CA ASP A 50 1.52 8.14 9.21
C ASP A 50 1.27 6.79 9.88
N ILE A 51 0.87 6.80 11.16
CA ILE A 51 0.47 5.63 11.97
C ILE A 51 -1.02 5.80 12.26
N GLY A 52 -1.80 4.75 12.12
CA GLY A 52 -3.24 4.77 12.31
C GLY A 52 -4.08 4.96 11.05
N MET A 53 -5.39 5.06 11.25
CA MET A 53 -6.36 5.35 10.19
C MET A 53 -6.98 6.72 10.40
N SER A 54 -6.76 7.63 9.45
CA SER A 54 -7.46 8.91 9.38
C SER A 54 -8.79 8.76 8.63
N VAL A 55 -9.86 9.26 9.20
CA VAL A 55 -11.21 9.22 8.62
C VAL A 55 -11.76 10.64 8.50
N TYR A 56 -12.59 10.88 7.49
CA TYR A 56 -13.06 12.21 7.10
C TYR A 56 -14.56 12.21 6.87
N GLU A 57 -15.22 13.29 7.31
CA GLU A 57 -16.66 13.48 7.19
C GLU A 57 -17.10 13.59 5.73
N ASP A 58 -16.29 14.24 4.89
CA ASP A 58 -16.58 14.41 3.47
C ASP A 58 -15.70 13.54 2.57
N ALA A 59 -16.15 13.31 1.34
CA ALA A 59 -15.35 12.68 0.30
C ALA A 59 -14.10 13.53 -0.06
N ASN A 60 -13.10 12.88 -0.64
CA ASN A 60 -11.82 13.47 -1.04
C ASN A 60 -11.00 14.03 0.14
N PHE A 61 -11.15 13.43 1.33
CA PHE A 61 -10.38 13.76 2.54
C PHE A 61 -10.64 15.18 3.07
N ARG A 62 -11.90 15.60 3.05
CA ARG A 62 -12.33 16.95 3.46
C ARG A 62 -13.24 16.91 4.69
N GLY A 63 -13.57 18.09 5.18
CA GLY A 63 -14.43 18.24 6.35
C GLY A 63 -13.72 17.88 7.65
N ARG A 64 -14.50 17.66 8.70
CA ARG A 64 -14.01 17.22 9.99
C ARG A 64 -13.35 15.85 9.89
N ASN A 65 -12.28 15.62 10.63
CA ASN A 65 -11.55 14.38 10.60
C ASN A 65 -11.13 13.91 12.01
N ALA A 66 -10.72 12.65 12.09
CA ALA A 66 -10.07 12.07 13.25
C ALA A 66 -9.07 10.99 12.79
N THR A 67 -8.00 10.81 13.56
CA THR A 67 -7.02 9.73 13.34
C THR A 67 -7.14 8.71 14.46
N PHE A 68 -7.42 7.47 14.11
CA PHE A 68 -7.51 6.35 15.03
C PHE A 68 -6.17 5.64 15.08
N ILE A 69 -5.54 5.65 16.24
CA ILE A 69 -4.25 4.96 16.46
C ILE A 69 -4.49 3.66 17.26
N GLU A 70 -5.65 3.49 17.87
CA GLU A 70 -6.06 2.30 18.64
C GLU A 70 -7.44 1.84 18.20
N ASP A 71 -7.86 0.67 18.69
CA ASP A 71 -9.17 0.12 18.42
C ASP A 71 -10.29 1.01 19.00
N MET A 72 -11.28 1.31 18.17
CA MET A 72 -12.42 2.19 18.42
C MET A 72 -13.73 1.37 18.39
N PRO A 73 -14.16 0.78 19.51
CA PRO A 73 -15.40 0.00 19.57
C PRO A 73 -16.67 0.88 19.41
N ASP A 74 -16.57 2.20 19.61
CA ASP A 74 -17.69 3.13 19.45
C ASP A 74 -17.20 4.50 18.97
N LEU A 75 -17.70 4.96 17.82
CA LEU A 75 -17.32 6.25 17.23
C LEU A 75 -18.18 7.44 17.69
N ARG A 76 -19.13 7.26 18.61
CA ARG A 76 -19.96 8.38 19.09
C ARG A 76 -19.13 9.46 19.79
N SER A 77 -18.10 9.08 20.54
CA SER A 77 -17.20 10.00 21.24
C SER A 77 -16.35 10.86 20.29
N THR A 78 -16.10 10.39 19.07
CA THR A 78 -15.38 11.15 18.04
C THR A 78 -16.31 12.10 17.27
N GLY A 79 -17.63 11.92 17.43
CA GLY A 79 -18.65 12.63 16.69
C GLY A 79 -18.73 12.28 15.19
N LEU A 80 -17.93 11.31 14.70
CA LEU A 80 -17.91 10.87 13.30
C LEU A 80 -18.74 9.59 13.06
N ASN A 81 -19.46 9.12 14.07
CA ASN A 81 -20.39 7.99 13.95
C ASN A 81 -21.41 8.20 12.83
N ARG A 82 -21.44 7.29 11.84
CA ARG A 82 -22.31 7.35 10.66
C ARG A 82 -22.17 8.64 9.84
N LYS A 83 -20.96 9.16 9.75
CA LYS A 83 -20.66 10.39 9.00
C LYS A 83 -19.42 10.30 8.14
N ILE A 84 -18.77 9.14 8.09
CA ILE A 84 -17.48 8.98 7.41
C ILE A 84 -17.72 8.74 5.92
N SER A 85 -17.08 9.56 5.09
CA SER A 85 -17.20 9.51 3.62
C SER A 85 -15.87 9.26 2.90
N SER A 86 -14.72 9.43 3.57
CA SER A 86 -13.41 9.02 3.03
C SER A 86 -12.41 8.62 4.12
N ILE A 87 -11.41 7.81 3.78
CA ILE A 87 -10.49 7.14 4.71
C ILE A 87 -9.05 7.14 4.15
N ARG A 88 -8.06 7.38 5.02
CA ARG A 88 -6.64 7.16 4.76
C ARG A 88 -6.04 6.31 5.85
N VAL A 89 -5.55 5.14 5.50
CA VAL A 89 -4.83 4.23 6.38
C VAL A 89 -3.33 4.43 6.19
N ALA A 90 -2.63 4.58 7.30
CA ALA A 90 -1.19 4.52 7.44
C ALA A 90 -0.55 3.41 6.62
N SER A 91 0.67 3.66 6.13
CA SER A 91 1.41 2.66 5.38
C SER A 91 1.73 1.45 6.25
N GLY A 92 1.43 0.24 5.76
CA GLY A 92 1.67 -1.02 6.48
C GLY A 92 0.59 -1.38 7.50
N GLU A 93 -0.45 -0.57 7.64
CA GLU A 93 -1.57 -0.88 8.53
C GLU A 93 -2.78 -1.43 7.79
N ILE A 94 -3.55 -2.24 8.51
CA ILE A 94 -4.81 -2.81 8.04
C ILE A 94 -5.82 -2.56 9.14
N TRP A 95 -6.97 -1.99 8.77
CA TRP A 95 -8.05 -1.68 9.70
C TRP A 95 -9.34 -2.36 9.25
N GLN A 96 -10.18 -2.74 10.20
CA GLN A 96 -11.54 -3.20 9.96
C GLN A 96 -12.51 -2.15 10.48
N VAL A 97 -13.37 -1.63 9.62
CA VAL A 97 -14.47 -0.71 9.96
C VAL A 97 -15.80 -1.46 9.91
N CYS A 98 -16.70 -1.24 10.85
CA CYS A 98 -17.96 -1.95 10.94
C CYS A 98 -19.15 -1.01 11.06
N THR A 99 -20.28 -1.46 10.55
CA THR A 99 -21.54 -0.71 10.49
C THR A 99 -22.25 -0.63 11.84
N GLU A 100 -21.88 -1.44 12.83
CA GLU A 100 -22.38 -1.34 14.20
C GLU A 100 -21.23 -1.13 15.20
N ARG A 101 -21.59 -0.81 16.45
CA ARG A 101 -20.63 -0.70 17.56
C ARG A 101 -20.06 -2.06 17.93
N ASN A 102 -18.98 -2.06 18.70
CA ASN A 102 -18.28 -3.25 19.18
C ASN A 102 -17.93 -4.23 18.05
N TYR A 103 -17.59 -3.71 16.87
CA TYR A 103 -17.22 -4.49 15.67
C TYR A 103 -18.33 -5.41 15.15
N GLY A 104 -19.60 -5.05 15.40
CA GLY A 104 -20.78 -5.79 14.94
C GLY A 104 -21.28 -5.40 13.55
N GLY A 105 -22.30 -6.10 13.09
CA GLY A 105 -22.93 -5.87 11.79
C GLY A 105 -22.01 -6.22 10.62
N ARG A 106 -22.20 -5.53 9.50
CA ARG A 106 -21.34 -5.66 8.31
C ARG A 106 -20.00 -4.97 8.57
N CYS A 107 -18.88 -5.62 8.23
CA CYS A 107 -17.52 -5.08 8.38
C CYS A 107 -16.75 -5.03 7.03
N LEU A 108 -15.92 -4.01 6.85
CA LEU A 108 -15.03 -3.79 5.72
C LEU A 108 -13.59 -3.66 6.23
N VAL A 109 -12.66 -4.35 5.58
CA VAL A 109 -11.24 -4.19 5.85
C VAL A 109 -10.69 -3.16 4.88
N VAL A 110 -10.05 -2.11 5.40
CA VAL A 110 -9.50 -0.98 4.67
C VAL A 110 -7.99 -0.90 4.86
N SER A 111 -7.29 -0.61 3.77
CA SER A 111 -5.86 -0.31 3.73
C SER A 111 -5.60 0.71 2.63
N GLY A 112 -4.57 1.55 2.77
CA GLY A 112 -4.34 2.66 1.84
C GLY A 112 -5.44 3.73 1.89
N THR A 113 -5.83 4.28 0.75
CA THR A 113 -6.77 5.42 0.68
C THR A 113 -8.06 5.03 -0.02
N GLU A 114 -9.18 5.46 0.55
CA GLU A 114 -10.52 5.38 -0.04
C GLU A 114 -11.08 6.80 -0.07
N ASP A 115 -11.10 7.41 -1.25
CA ASP A 115 -11.43 8.82 -1.44
C ASP A 115 -12.95 9.07 -1.49
N ASN A 116 -13.77 8.05 -1.77
CA ASN A 116 -15.22 8.18 -1.74
C ASN A 116 -15.96 6.86 -1.44
N LEU A 117 -16.40 6.71 -0.19
CA LEU A 117 -17.17 5.55 0.30
C LEU A 117 -18.57 5.40 -0.31
N GLN A 118 -19.08 6.39 -1.05
CA GLN A 118 -20.32 6.21 -1.81
C GLN A 118 -20.14 5.16 -2.91
N ARG A 119 -18.94 5.04 -3.49
CA ARG A 119 -18.65 4.11 -4.59
C ARG A 119 -18.78 2.63 -4.19
N ASN A 120 -18.67 2.33 -2.90
CA ASN A 120 -18.73 0.97 -2.36
C ASN A 120 -19.90 0.76 -1.37
N GLY A 121 -20.79 1.75 -1.22
CA GLY A 121 -21.98 1.66 -0.36
C GLY A 121 -21.67 1.64 1.14
N TRP A 122 -20.58 2.30 1.55
CA TRP A 122 -20.17 2.44 2.97
C TRP A 122 -20.32 3.86 3.53
N ASN A 123 -20.68 4.83 2.68
CA ASN A 123 -20.91 6.22 3.08
C ASN A 123 -21.85 6.31 4.29
N ASP A 124 -21.44 7.05 5.32
CA ASP A 124 -22.27 7.33 6.50
C ASP A 124 -22.78 6.09 7.25
N THR A 125 -22.06 4.95 7.14
CA THR A 125 -22.49 3.70 7.80
C THR A 125 -21.62 3.30 8.99
N ILE A 126 -20.37 3.77 9.06
CA ILE A 126 -19.34 3.27 9.97
C ILE A 126 -19.58 3.73 11.42
N GLN A 127 -19.53 2.79 12.37
CA GLN A 127 -19.77 3.02 13.81
C GLN A 127 -18.69 2.44 14.75
N SER A 128 -17.83 1.55 14.26
CA SER A 128 -16.65 1.07 14.99
C SER A 128 -15.50 0.76 14.03
N ALA A 129 -14.27 0.77 14.53
CA ALA A 129 -13.06 0.49 13.77
C ALA A 129 -12.01 -0.19 14.64
N ARG A 130 -11.29 -1.20 14.14
CA ARG A 130 -10.15 -1.82 14.86
C ARG A 130 -9.00 -2.14 13.93
N ARG A 131 -7.80 -2.23 14.48
CA ARG A 131 -6.63 -2.75 13.78
C ARG A 131 -6.83 -4.24 13.53
N VAL A 132 -6.46 -4.67 12.33
CA VAL A 132 -6.31 -6.09 12.00
C VAL A 132 -4.82 -6.39 12.17
N GLN A 133 -4.45 -7.00 13.30
CA GLN A 133 -3.05 -7.40 13.50
C GLN A 133 -2.70 -8.49 12.49
N GLY A 134 -1.75 -8.19 11.60
CA GLY A 134 -1.05 -9.20 10.82
C GLY A 134 -0.21 -10.02 11.80
N ASN A 135 -0.70 -11.21 12.16
CA ASN A 135 -0.08 -12.00 13.21
C ASN A 135 1.25 -12.60 12.72
N ALA A 136 2.33 -11.85 12.89
CA ALA A 136 3.68 -12.37 12.97
C ALA A 136 3.83 -13.10 14.32
N GLY A 137 3.68 -14.42 14.31
CA GLY A 137 4.25 -15.31 15.32
C GLY A 137 3.31 -15.83 16.42
N ASN A 138 3.28 -17.17 16.47
CA ASN A 138 3.05 -18.03 17.64
C ASN A 138 1.60 -18.40 18.04
N GLY A 139 1.31 -19.71 18.03
CA GLY A 139 0.19 -20.30 18.77
C GLY A 139 -0.51 -21.48 18.08
N GLY A 140 -0.06 -22.70 18.37
CA GLY A 140 -0.97 -23.85 18.56
C GLY A 140 -1.17 -24.81 17.38
N PHE A 141 -0.34 -25.86 17.35
CA PHE A 141 -0.67 -27.11 16.68
C PHE A 141 -1.91 -27.74 17.32
N GLY A 142 -3.03 -27.79 16.59
CA GLY A 142 -4.19 -28.62 16.91
C GLY A 142 -4.31 -29.74 15.89
N ARG A 143 -3.80 -30.93 16.24
CA ARG A 143 -4.07 -32.19 15.52
C ARG A 143 -5.55 -32.54 15.68
N GLY A 144 -6.25 -32.84 14.58
CA GLY A 144 -7.61 -33.39 14.62
C GLY A 144 -8.09 -33.74 13.21
N GLY A 145 -8.11 -35.04 12.90
CA GLY A 145 -8.42 -35.58 11.57
C GLY A 145 -9.90 -35.54 11.20
N GLY A 146 -10.19 -35.87 9.94
CA GLY A 146 -11.55 -36.09 9.45
C GLY A 146 -11.65 -36.07 7.93
N ILE A 147 -11.60 -37.25 7.32
CA ILE A 147 -11.82 -37.49 5.89
C ILE A 147 -13.33 -37.33 5.62
N GLY A 148 -13.73 -36.49 4.67
CA GLY A 148 -15.13 -36.30 4.30
C GLY A 148 -15.29 -35.93 2.84
N ARG A 149 -15.72 -36.90 2.02
CA ARG A 149 -16.18 -36.74 0.65
C ARG A 149 -17.55 -36.06 0.66
N GLY A 150 -17.78 -35.08 -0.22
CA GLY A 150 -19.14 -34.69 -0.63
C GLY A 150 -19.42 -33.18 -0.67
N GLY A 151 -19.53 -32.65 -1.89
CA GLY A 151 -20.53 -31.69 -2.40
C GLY A 151 -21.10 -30.56 -1.53
N GLY A 152 -21.11 -29.36 -2.12
CA GLY A 152 -22.11 -28.32 -1.85
C GLY A 152 -21.54 -27.07 -1.18
N GLY A 153 -21.59 -25.96 -1.91
CA GLY A 153 -21.01 -24.68 -1.50
C GLY A 153 -21.51 -24.18 -0.14
N ARG A 154 -20.55 -23.80 0.72
CA ARG A 154 -20.65 -22.77 1.75
C ARG A 154 -19.28 -22.12 1.86
N GLY A 155 -19.25 -20.80 1.78
CA GLY A 155 -18.04 -20.02 1.60
C GLY A 155 -17.03 -20.08 2.74
N GLY A 156 -15.79 -19.75 2.41
CA GLY A 156 -15.02 -18.79 3.22
C GLY A 156 -13.86 -19.29 4.07
N SER A 157 -13.49 -20.58 4.09
CA SER A 157 -12.46 -21.02 5.07
C SER A 157 -11.42 -22.04 4.57
N ALA A 158 -11.66 -22.76 3.47
CA ALA A 158 -10.66 -23.68 2.93
C ALA A 158 -9.67 -22.91 2.05
N ARG A 159 -8.36 -22.99 2.32
CA ARG A 159 -7.33 -22.47 1.41
C ARG A 159 -7.47 -23.15 0.04
N PRO A 160 -7.18 -22.46 -1.08
CA PRO A 160 -7.17 -23.08 -2.40
C PRO A 160 -6.28 -24.32 -2.43
N ALA A 161 -6.68 -25.32 -3.21
CA ALA A 161 -5.87 -26.51 -3.42
C ALA A 161 -4.55 -26.14 -4.14
N PRO A 162 -3.44 -26.84 -3.88
CA PRO A 162 -2.21 -26.66 -4.66
C PRO A 162 -2.49 -26.78 -6.17
N GLY A 163 -1.92 -25.88 -6.96
CA GLY A 163 -2.10 -25.75 -8.40
C GLY A 163 -3.30 -24.89 -8.78
N THR A 164 -4.04 -24.32 -7.83
CA THR A 164 -5.25 -23.53 -8.11
C THR A 164 -5.19 -22.12 -7.53
N VAL A 165 -5.94 -21.23 -8.18
CA VAL A 165 -6.21 -19.88 -7.73
C VAL A 165 -7.70 -19.61 -7.79
N GLU A 166 -8.23 -18.90 -6.81
CA GLU A 166 -9.65 -18.57 -6.72
C GLU A 166 -9.85 -17.08 -6.93
N LEU A 167 -10.60 -16.70 -7.96
CA LEU A 167 -11.03 -15.34 -8.23
C LEU A 167 -12.44 -15.13 -7.70
N TYR A 168 -12.66 -14.08 -6.91
CA TYR A 168 -13.94 -13.75 -6.31
C TYR A 168 -14.48 -12.44 -6.85
N ALA A 169 -15.77 -12.38 -7.16
CA ALA A 169 -16.40 -11.22 -7.78
C ALA A 169 -16.56 -10.06 -6.79
N GLY A 170 -16.69 -10.37 -5.50
CA GLY A 170 -16.70 -9.41 -4.39
C GLY A 170 -15.35 -9.35 -3.68
N THR A 171 -15.19 -8.35 -2.81
CA THR A 171 -14.07 -8.29 -1.85
C THR A 171 -14.25 -9.32 -0.73
N GLN A 172 -13.18 -9.60 0.02
CA GLN A 172 -13.20 -10.56 1.13
C GLN A 172 -13.74 -11.95 0.74
N TYR A 173 -13.44 -12.37 -0.49
CA TYR A 173 -13.79 -13.70 -0.98
C TYR A 173 -15.31 -13.94 -1.03
N THR A 174 -16.06 -12.89 -1.37
CA THR A 174 -17.53 -12.94 -1.48
C THR A 174 -18.00 -12.98 -2.93
N GLY A 175 -19.28 -13.36 -3.11
CA GLY A 175 -19.94 -13.39 -4.41
C GLY A 175 -19.57 -14.60 -5.27
N ASP A 176 -19.77 -14.45 -6.57
CA ASP A 176 -19.45 -15.47 -7.58
C ASP A 176 -17.94 -15.78 -7.60
N VAL A 177 -17.59 -17.05 -7.74
CA VAL A 177 -16.20 -17.54 -7.61
C VAL A 177 -15.78 -18.35 -8.83
N ARG A 178 -14.54 -18.15 -9.26
CA ARG A 178 -13.89 -18.93 -10.31
C ARG A 178 -12.61 -19.55 -9.81
N VAL A 179 -12.60 -20.88 -9.74
CA VAL A 179 -11.38 -21.66 -9.53
C VAL A 179 -10.68 -21.83 -10.88
N VAL A 180 -9.40 -21.48 -10.94
CA VAL A 180 -8.56 -21.57 -12.13
C VAL A 180 -7.36 -22.45 -11.79
N GLU A 181 -7.14 -23.50 -12.56
CA GLU A 181 -6.12 -24.53 -12.28
C GLU A 181 -4.92 -24.47 -13.25
N ARG A 182 -5.04 -23.65 -14.30
CA ARG A 182 -4.04 -23.52 -15.36
C ARG A 182 -4.03 -22.11 -15.94
N ALA A 183 -3.07 -21.84 -16.81
CA ALA A 183 -3.01 -20.59 -17.53
C ALA A 183 -4.32 -20.33 -18.31
N GLU A 184 -4.97 -19.20 -18.03
CA GLU A 184 -6.19 -18.76 -18.69
C GLU A 184 -5.94 -17.42 -19.39
N PRO A 185 -5.74 -17.44 -20.73
CA PRO A 185 -5.42 -16.23 -21.49
C PRO A 185 -6.63 -15.32 -21.72
N ASN A 186 -7.87 -15.77 -21.47
CA ASN A 186 -9.05 -14.95 -21.65
C ASN A 186 -10.20 -15.37 -20.73
N LEU A 187 -10.39 -14.64 -19.63
CA LEU A 187 -11.43 -14.90 -18.63
C LEU A 187 -12.87 -14.80 -19.15
N ARG A 188 -13.09 -14.27 -20.36
CA ARG A 188 -14.40 -14.37 -21.03
C ARG A 188 -14.83 -15.82 -21.22
N ARG A 189 -13.90 -16.75 -21.43
CA ARG A 189 -14.18 -18.20 -21.54
C ARG A 189 -14.78 -18.78 -20.27
N LEU A 190 -14.54 -18.14 -19.13
CA LEU A 190 -15.06 -18.52 -17.83
C LEU A 190 -16.24 -17.63 -17.38
N ASN A 191 -16.71 -16.69 -18.22
CA ASN A 191 -17.70 -15.67 -17.87
C ASN A 191 -17.28 -14.81 -16.65
N PHE A 192 -15.98 -14.54 -16.51
CA PHE A 192 -15.40 -13.85 -15.35
C PHE A 192 -14.50 -12.66 -15.69
N ASN A 193 -14.53 -12.18 -16.93
CA ASN A 193 -13.75 -11.02 -17.38
C ASN A 193 -14.13 -9.76 -16.61
N ASP A 194 -13.14 -9.03 -16.07
CA ASP A 194 -13.34 -7.75 -15.37
C ASP A 194 -14.27 -7.85 -14.14
N ARG A 195 -14.39 -9.04 -13.56
CA ARG A 195 -15.27 -9.29 -12.40
C ARG A 195 -14.51 -9.46 -11.09
N ALA A 196 -13.25 -9.88 -11.13
CA ALA A 196 -12.48 -10.18 -9.93
C ALA A 196 -12.25 -8.94 -9.05
N SER A 197 -12.58 -9.05 -7.77
CA SER A 197 -12.38 -8.01 -6.74
C SER A 197 -11.55 -8.50 -5.55
N SER A 198 -11.45 -9.81 -5.33
CA SER A 198 -10.49 -10.44 -4.42
C SER A 198 -9.99 -11.77 -4.97
N ILE A 199 -8.87 -12.26 -4.43
CA ILE A 199 -8.17 -13.45 -4.95
C ILE A 199 -7.59 -14.25 -3.80
N ARG A 200 -7.64 -15.58 -3.91
CA ARG A 200 -6.93 -16.49 -3.00
C ARG A 200 -5.97 -17.36 -3.76
N VAL A 201 -4.77 -17.51 -3.22
CA VAL A 201 -3.67 -18.24 -3.85
C VAL A 201 -3.28 -19.41 -2.94
N ALA A 202 -3.03 -20.57 -3.53
CA ALA A 202 -2.54 -21.70 -2.75
C ALA A 202 -1.19 -21.35 -2.07
N PRO A 203 -0.96 -21.76 -0.81
CA PRO A 203 0.26 -21.42 -0.09
C PRO A 203 1.52 -21.84 -0.83
N GLY A 204 2.49 -20.92 -0.96
CA GLY A 204 3.75 -21.22 -1.64
C GLY A 204 3.63 -21.28 -3.16
N GLU A 205 2.55 -20.74 -3.73
CA GLU A 205 2.38 -20.54 -5.17
C GLU A 205 2.32 -19.06 -5.52
N ALA A 206 2.58 -18.74 -6.78
CA ALA A 206 2.37 -17.40 -7.30
C ALA A 206 1.77 -17.44 -8.69
N TRP A 207 0.97 -16.42 -8.97
CA TRP A 207 0.24 -16.25 -10.20
C TRP A 207 0.54 -14.87 -10.79
N GLU A 208 0.74 -14.81 -12.11
CA GLU A 208 0.67 -13.56 -12.86
C GLU A 208 -0.80 -13.29 -13.17
N VAL A 209 -1.30 -12.15 -12.71
CA VAL A 209 -2.68 -11.70 -12.87
C VAL A 209 -2.68 -10.39 -13.64
N CYS A 210 -3.40 -10.36 -14.76
CA CYS A 210 -3.18 -9.38 -15.82
C CYS A 210 -4.47 -8.64 -16.18
N VAL A 211 -4.34 -7.34 -16.44
CA VAL A 211 -5.48 -6.46 -16.78
C VAL A 211 -6.01 -6.80 -18.17
N ASN A 212 -5.12 -7.08 -19.12
CA ASN A 212 -5.50 -7.39 -20.48
C ASN A 212 -5.51 -8.91 -20.71
N ILE A 213 -6.16 -9.32 -21.79
CA ILE A 213 -6.09 -10.72 -22.27
C ILE A 213 -4.67 -11.06 -22.73
N ASN A 214 -4.37 -12.35 -22.88
CA ASN A 214 -3.08 -12.85 -23.36
C ASN A 214 -1.87 -12.39 -22.51
N TYR A 215 -2.08 -12.22 -21.21
CA TYR A 215 -1.04 -11.93 -20.22
C TYR A 215 -0.35 -10.57 -20.42
N ASP A 216 -1.14 -9.54 -20.72
CA ASP A 216 -0.64 -8.17 -20.83
C ASP A 216 -1.04 -7.31 -19.62
N ASP A 217 -0.10 -6.45 -19.21
CA ASP A 217 -0.13 -5.66 -17.98
C ASP A 217 -0.41 -6.49 -16.70
N CYS A 218 0.61 -7.21 -16.24
CA CYS A 218 0.51 -8.19 -15.15
C CYS A 218 1.09 -7.71 -13.82
N ARG A 219 0.54 -8.27 -12.74
CA ARG A 219 1.10 -8.23 -11.38
C ARG A 219 1.27 -9.65 -10.88
N LEU A 220 2.35 -9.89 -10.16
CA LEU A 220 2.57 -11.14 -9.44
C LEU A 220 1.83 -11.10 -8.10
N ILE A 221 1.05 -12.15 -7.83
CA ILE A 221 0.33 -12.35 -6.58
C ILE A 221 0.75 -13.70 -5.99
N ASP A 222 1.26 -13.67 -4.77
CA ASP A 222 1.83 -14.82 -4.04
C ASP A 222 1.12 -15.14 -2.72
N ASP A 223 0.08 -14.37 -2.39
CA ASP A 223 -0.68 -14.52 -1.16
C ASP A 223 -2.15 -14.13 -1.39
N ASP A 224 -2.98 -14.46 -0.42
CA ASP A 224 -4.40 -14.14 -0.37
C ASP A 224 -4.59 -12.60 -0.30
N LEU A 225 -5.35 -12.04 -1.25
CA LEU A 225 -5.70 -10.63 -1.25
C LEU A 225 -7.20 -10.44 -1.10
N VAL A 226 -7.60 -9.95 0.06
CA VAL A 226 -8.99 -9.59 0.39
C VAL A 226 -9.55 -8.50 -0.51
N THR A 227 -8.69 -7.74 -1.21
CA THR A 227 -9.08 -6.79 -2.25
C THR A 227 -7.97 -6.64 -3.30
N LEU A 228 -8.36 -6.49 -4.56
CA LEU A 228 -7.46 -6.22 -5.68
C LEU A 228 -7.17 -4.72 -5.90
N ASN A 229 -7.80 -3.83 -5.12
CA ASN A 229 -7.63 -2.37 -5.23
C ASN A 229 -6.17 -1.95 -5.04
N ALA A 230 -5.46 -2.55 -4.08
CA ALA A 230 -4.07 -2.20 -3.75
C ALA A 230 -3.09 -2.43 -4.91
N LEU A 231 -3.45 -3.31 -5.85
CA LEU A 231 -2.67 -3.62 -7.05
C LEU A 231 -3.23 -2.97 -8.32
N GLY A 232 -4.30 -2.18 -8.22
CA GLY A 232 -4.99 -1.61 -9.38
C GLY A 232 -5.65 -2.65 -10.28
N LEU A 233 -5.99 -3.83 -9.74
CA LEU A 233 -6.55 -4.96 -10.51
C LEU A 233 -8.07 -5.12 -10.33
N ASN A 234 -8.68 -4.37 -9.41
CA ASN A 234 -10.08 -4.53 -9.06
C ASN A 234 -11.00 -4.30 -10.26
N ARG A 235 -11.79 -5.32 -10.59
CA ARG A 235 -12.69 -5.34 -11.76
C ARG A 235 -12.00 -5.10 -13.09
N LEU A 236 -10.72 -5.43 -13.19
CA LEU A 236 -9.93 -5.23 -14.40
C LEU A 236 -9.20 -6.49 -14.87
N VAL A 237 -9.28 -7.60 -14.12
CA VAL A 237 -8.56 -8.82 -14.47
C VAL A 237 -9.21 -9.47 -15.71
N SER A 238 -8.42 -9.69 -16.77
CA SER A 238 -8.84 -10.36 -18.01
C SER A 238 -8.04 -11.63 -18.35
N SER A 239 -6.85 -11.84 -17.76
CA SER A 239 -6.09 -13.09 -17.91
C SER A 239 -5.20 -13.38 -16.71
N LEU A 240 -4.81 -14.64 -16.54
CA LEU A 240 -3.91 -15.06 -15.47
C LEU A 240 -3.20 -16.37 -15.78
N ARG A 241 -2.00 -16.57 -15.21
CA ARG A 241 -1.27 -17.83 -15.34
C ARG A 241 -0.44 -18.16 -14.11
N PRO A 242 -0.25 -19.46 -13.80
CA PRO A 242 0.65 -19.85 -12.73
C PRO A 242 2.08 -19.44 -13.10
N ARG A 243 2.92 -19.21 -12.09
CA ARG A 243 4.36 -19.03 -12.25
C ARG A 243 5.11 -20.21 -11.63
N PRO A 244 5.38 -21.28 -12.41
CA PRO A 244 5.94 -22.53 -11.89
C PRO A 244 7.32 -22.38 -11.23
N SER A 245 8.10 -21.37 -11.63
CA SER A 245 9.40 -21.07 -11.02
C SER A 245 9.32 -20.55 -9.59
N TRP A 246 8.15 -20.13 -9.11
CA TRP A 246 7.91 -19.76 -7.71
C TRP A 246 8.05 -20.98 -6.77
N ASN A 247 7.50 -22.13 -7.16
CA ASN A 247 7.44 -23.33 -6.33
C ASN A 247 8.45 -24.44 -6.74
N SER A 248 9.55 -24.11 -7.42
CA SER A 248 10.65 -25.08 -7.60
C SER A 248 11.41 -25.41 -6.30
N GLY A 249 10.81 -25.14 -5.12
CA GLY A 249 11.37 -25.38 -3.80
C GLY A 249 10.44 -26.07 -2.79
N ILE A 250 9.14 -26.25 -3.08
CA ILE A 250 8.19 -26.91 -2.16
C ILE A 250 7.43 -28.03 -2.90
N GLY A 251 8.18 -28.87 -3.63
CA GLY A 251 7.69 -30.06 -4.32
C GLY A 251 8.39 -31.31 -3.81
N ARG A 252 7.62 -32.16 -3.13
CA ARG A 252 7.94 -33.52 -2.67
C ARG A 252 8.87 -34.29 -3.63
N GLY A 253 10.09 -34.60 -3.18
CA GLY A 253 10.98 -35.54 -3.86
C GLY A 253 12.46 -35.32 -3.54
N ASN A 254 13.04 -36.27 -2.80
CA ASN A 254 14.48 -36.52 -2.62
C ASN A 254 15.46 -35.33 -2.56
N GLY A 255 15.88 -34.98 -1.33
CA GLY A 255 17.31 -34.81 -1.00
C GLY A 255 18.13 -33.68 -1.65
N GLY A 256 17.54 -32.77 -2.42
CA GLY A 256 18.23 -31.59 -2.95
C GLY A 256 17.86 -30.35 -2.16
N ARG A 257 18.83 -29.73 -1.47
CA ARG A 257 18.74 -28.49 -0.67
C ARG A 257 17.65 -27.50 -1.15
N ALA A 258 16.47 -27.60 -0.58
CA ALA A 258 15.30 -26.76 -0.84
C ALA A 258 15.42 -25.37 -0.17
N GLY A 259 16.48 -24.62 -0.48
CA GLY A 259 16.75 -23.33 0.15
C GLY A 259 17.63 -22.36 -0.64
N GLN A 260 17.83 -22.53 -1.95
CA GLN A 260 18.90 -21.80 -2.66
C GLN A 260 18.56 -21.28 -4.07
N ARG A 261 17.28 -21.20 -4.47
CA ARG A 261 16.94 -20.45 -5.69
C ARG A 261 16.62 -18.99 -5.30
N PRO A 262 17.46 -18.03 -5.68
CA PRO A 262 17.23 -16.63 -5.34
C PRO A 262 15.95 -16.15 -6.02
N GLN A 263 15.09 -15.51 -5.25
CA GLN A 263 13.79 -15.01 -5.69
C GLN A 263 13.52 -13.66 -5.06
N ALA A 264 13.08 -12.69 -5.87
CA ALA A 264 12.61 -11.41 -5.40
C ALA A 264 11.51 -10.88 -6.32
N ILE A 265 10.66 -9.99 -5.81
CA ILE A 265 9.66 -9.28 -6.60
C ILE A 265 10.01 -7.80 -6.57
N LEU A 266 10.22 -7.23 -7.75
CA LEU A 266 10.43 -5.80 -7.91
C LEU A 266 9.10 -5.15 -8.31
N TYR A 267 8.76 -4.06 -7.61
CA TYR A 267 7.52 -3.31 -7.80
C TYR A 267 7.83 -1.90 -8.29
N ASP A 268 7.00 -1.35 -9.17
CA ASP A 268 7.09 0.03 -9.67
C ASP A 268 6.46 1.08 -8.73
N GLN A 269 5.97 0.67 -7.57
CA GLN A 269 5.53 1.59 -6.53
C GLN A 269 6.14 1.19 -5.18
N THR A 270 6.04 2.08 -4.21
CA THR A 270 6.40 1.81 -2.82
C THR A 270 5.41 0.85 -2.17
N ASN A 271 5.84 0.21 -1.09
CA ASN A 271 5.03 -0.68 -0.27
C ASN A 271 4.44 -1.86 -1.06
N TYR A 272 5.19 -2.36 -2.04
CA TYR A 272 4.89 -3.57 -2.81
C TYR A 272 3.59 -3.45 -3.63
N ARG A 273 3.40 -2.28 -4.26
CA ARG A 273 2.21 -1.95 -5.05
C ARG A 273 2.55 -1.74 -6.53
N GLY A 274 1.50 -1.62 -7.32
CA GLY A 274 1.61 -1.32 -8.75
C GLY A 274 2.04 -2.53 -9.58
N ARG A 275 2.67 -2.28 -10.72
CA ARG A 275 3.19 -3.32 -11.61
C ARG A 275 4.38 -4.00 -10.94
N SER A 276 4.49 -5.30 -11.14
CA SER A 276 5.58 -6.09 -10.57
C SER A 276 6.14 -7.11 -11.54
N ILE A 277 7.41 -7.48 -11.33
CA ILE A 277 8.05 -8.61 -11.99
C ILE A 277 8.67 -9.54 -10.96
N LEU A 278 8.64 -10.82 -11.26
CA LEU A 278 9.37 -11.84 -10.52
C LEU A 278 10.80 -11.93 -11.06
N LEU A 279 11.77 -11.69 -10.18
CA LEU A 279 13.18 -11.96 -10.42
C LEU A 279 13.49 -13.37 -9.91
N THR A 280 13.93 -14.26 -10.80
CA THR A 280 14.35 -15.65 -10.45
C THR A 280 15.79 -15.97 -10.82
N GLY A 281 16.51 -15.01 -11.42
CA GLY A 281 17.89 -15.16 -11.85
C GLY A 281 18.44 -13.83 -12.35
N ASP A 282 19.45 -13.89 -13.20
CA ASP A 282 20.07 -12.73 -13.82
C ASP A 282 19.09 -12.00 -14.75
N GLU A 283 18.77 -10.77 -14.41
CA GLU A 283 17.94 -9.86 -15.21
C GLU A 283 18.83 -8.70 -15.68
N PRO A 284 19.54 -8.87 -16.82
CA PRO A 284 20.48 -7.88 -17.32
C PRO A 284 19.79 -6.59 -17.78
N GLN A 285 18.47 -6.64 -18.05
CA GLN A 285 17.63 -5.52 -18.47
C GLN A 285 16.23 -5.64 -17.85
N ILE A 286 15.94 -4.83 -16.83
CA ILE A 286 14.61 -4.80 -16.22
C ILE A 286 13.66 -3.96 -17.08
N ARG A 287 12.55 -4.57 -17.52
CA ARG A 287 11.47 -3.91 -18.27
C ARG A 287 10.18 -3.83 -17.45
N LEU A 288 10.24 -3.10 -16.35
CA LEU A 288 9.07 -2.59 -15.62
C LEU A 288 8.76 -1.20 -16.17
N GLY A 289 7.51 -0.96 -16.61
CA GLY A 289 7.11 0.29 -17.25
C GLY A 289 7.60 1.54 -16.49
N SER A 290 8.35 2.39 -17.19
CA SER A 290 8.84 3.73 -16.80
C SER A 290 9.33 3.94 -15.34
N ASN A 291 10.66 3.97 -15.16
CA ASN A 291 11.44 4.72 -14.15
C ASN A 291 10.92 4.83 -12.70
N ASN A 292 10.12 3.88 -12.22
CA ASN A 292 9.50 4.00 -10.90
C ASN A 292 9.73 2.79 -9.98
N ASN A 293 10.73 1.92 -10.22
CA ASN A 293 11.05 0.86 -9.24
C ASN A 293 11.12 1.45 -7.81
N GLY A 294 10.14 1.04 -6.99
CA GLY A 294 9.76 1.73 -5.78
C GLY A 294 9.91 0.87 -4.54
N SER A 295 9.78 -0.45 -4.66
CA SER A 295 9.98 -1.40 -3.56
C SER A 295 10.40 -2.78 -4.06
N LEU A 296 11.03 -3.55 -3.18
CA LEU A 296 11.53 -4.90 -3.45
C LEU A 296 11.10 -5.85 -2.33
N ARG A 297 10.45 -6.96 -2.65
CA ARG A 297 10.28 -8.10 -1.71
C ARG A 297 11.34 -9.14 -2.00
N VAL A 298 12.15 -9.49 -1.03
CA VAL A 298 13.13 -10.59 -1.13
C VAL A 298 12.49 -11.83 -0.52
N ILE A 299 12.30 -12.86 -1.34
CA ILE A 299 11.71 -14.13 -0.91
C ILE A 299 12.82 -15.09 -0.50
N ALA A 300 13.87 -15.17 -1.32
CA ALA A 300 14.99 -16.05 -1.10
C ALA A 300 16.27 -15.49 -1.73
N GLY A 301 17.41 -15.81 -1.13
CA GLY A 301 18.73 -15.39 -1.59
C GLY A 301 19.03 -13.91 -1.33
N ARG A 302 20.24 -13.50 -1.71
CA ARG A 302 20.66 -12.11 -1.74
C ARG A 302 20.61 -11.61 -3.18
N TRP A 303 20.21 -10.37 -3.36
CA TRP A 303 20.09 -9.73 -4.67
C TRP A 303 21.03 -8.55 -4.77
N GLU A 304 21.64 -8.34 -5.93
CA GLU A 304 22.35 -7.13 -6.28
C GLU A 304 21.52 -6.37 -7.31
N LEU A 305 21.15 -5.12 -6.97
CA LEU A 305 20.43 -4.20 -7.83
C LEU A 305 21.38 -3.14 -8.35
N CYS A 306 21.45 -2.97 -9.67
CA CYS A 306 22.36 -2.01 -10.31
C CYS A 306 21.59 -0.94 -11.08
N VAL A 307 22.14 0.27 -11.08
CA VAL A 307 21.48 1.43 -11.72
C VAL A 307 21.63 1.47 -13.23
N GLN A 308 22.58 0.72 -13.80
CA GLN A 308 22.71 0.58 -15.25
C GLN A 308 22.33 -0.83 -15.72
N PRO A 309 21.97 -0.95 -17.01
CA PRO A 309 22.07 -2.18 -17.78
C PRO A 309 23.26 -3.08 -17.47
N GLN A 310 23.10 -4.39 -17.68
CA GLN A 310 24.20 -5.37 -17.69
C GLN A 310 25.03 -5.36 -16.40
N PHE A 311 24.38 -5.12 -15.25
CA PHE A 311 25.01 -5.07 -13.93
C PHE A 311 26.07 -3.96 -13.78
N GLY A 312 25.91 -2.87 -14.54
CA GLY A 312 26.82 -1.72 -14.53
C GLY A 312 26.45 -0.63 -13.52
N GLY A 313 27.37 0.32 -13.34
CA GLY A 313 27.21 1.49 -12.49
C GLY A 313 27.20 1.16 -10.99
N GLN A 314 26.52 1.98 -10.20
CA GLN A 314 26.35 1.73 -8.77
C GLN A 314 25.42 0.54 -8.54
N CYS A 315 25.90 -0.44 -7.76
CA CYS A 315 25.15 -1.62 -7.35
C CYS A 315 24.97 -1.66 -5.83
N VAL A 316 23.83 -2.16 -5.35
CA VAL A 316 23.54 -2.35 -3.93
C VAL A 316 23.09 -3.78 -3.68
N SER A 317 23.67 -4.43 -2.67
CA SER A 317 23.23 -5.74 -2.19
C SER A 317 22.03 -5.61 -1.24
N VAL A 318 20.95 -6.32 -1.54
CA VAL A 318 19.70 -6.32 -0.80
C VAL A 318 19.30 -7.75 -0.47
N ALA A 319 19.08 -8.03 0.81
CA ALA A 319 18.65 -9.35 1.30
C ALA A 319 17.34 -9.29 2.09
N GLN A 320 16.75 -8.10 2.25
CA GLN A 320 15.56 -7.87 3.04
C GLN A 320 14.48 -7.17 2.21
N ASN A 321 13.23 -7.37 2.61
CA ASN A 321 12.09 -6.64 2.09
C ASN A 321 12.32 -5.13 2.28
N THR A 322 12.29 -4.39 1.17
CA THR A 322 12.57 -2.96 1.11
C THR A 322 11.33 -2.23 0.61
N PRO A 323 10.50 -1.63 1.50
CA PRO A 323 9.23 -1.00 1.12
C PRO A 323 9.39 0.34 0.40
N ASP A 324 10.54 1.00 0.50
CA ASP A 324 10.90 2.15 -0.32
C ASP A 324 12.38 2.10 -0.73
N LEU A 325 12.65 1.94 -2.02
CA LEU A 325 14.01 1.90 -2.57
C LEU A 325 14.76 3.23 -2.46
N ARG A 326 14.10 4.33 -2.03
CA ARG A 326 14.80 5.58 -1.69
C ARG A 326 15.81 5.39 -0.57
N SER A 327 15.55 4.51 0.38
CA SER A 327 16.47 4.23 1.50
C SER A 327 17.83 3.71 1.01
N LEU A 328 17.87 3.15 -0.20
CA LEU A 328 19.06 2.63 -0.86
C LEU A 328 19.54 3.54 -2.00
N SER A 329 18.97 4.74 -2.16
CA SER A 329 19.20 5.64 -3.30
C SER A 329 18.94 5.01 -4.67
N LEU A 330 18.08 3.98 -4.72
CA LEU A 330 17.76 3.20 -5.91
C LEU A 330 16.40 3.50 -6.53
N ARG A 331 15.55 4.31 -5.88
CA ARG A 331 14.20 4.60 -6.39
C ARG A 331 14.24 5.10 -7.83
N GLY A 332 13.50 4.40 -8.70
CA GLY A 332 13.36 4.75 -10.11
C GLY A 332 14.62 4.57 -10.95
N ARG A 333 15.68 3.99 -10.37
CA ARG A 333 17.02 3.90 -10.98
C ARG A 333 17.45 2.46 -11.25
N VAL A 334 16.78 1.45 -10.70
CA VAL A 334 17.17 0.04 -10.90
C VAL A 334 16.96 -0.35 -12.36
N SER A 335 18.04 -0.76 -13.03
CA SER A 335 18.04 -1.13 -14.45
C SER A 335 18.43 -2.59 -14.71
N SER A 336 19.11 -3.23 -13.76
CA SER A 336 19.44 -4.66 -13.80
C SER A 336 19.49 -5.24 -12.39
N ALA A 337 19.27 -6.55 -12.26
CA ALA A 337 19.30 -7.26 -11.00
C ALA A 337 19.86 -8.68 -11.17
N ARG A 338 20.68 -9.14 -10.23
CA ARG A 338 21.15 -10.53 -10.20
C ARG A 338 21.26 -11.08 -8.79
N PRO A 339 21.17 -12.39 -8.60
CA PRO A 339 21.48 -13.01 -7.33
C PRO A 339 22.96 -12.93 -6.92
N ARG A 340 23.22 -13.05 -5.62
CA ARG A 340 24.56 -13.06 -5.00
C ARG A 340 24.73 -14.16 -3.95
#